data_AF-A0A914IKQ2-F1
#
_entry.id   AF-A0A914IKQ2-F1
#
_cell.length_a   1.000
_cell.length_b   1.000
_cell.length_c   1.000
_cell.angle_alpha   90.00
_cell.angle_beta   90.00
_cell.angle_gamma   90.00
#
_symmetry.space_group_name_H-M   'P 1'
#
loop_
_entity.id
_entity.type
_entity.pdbx_description
1 polymer ?
#
loop_
_entity_poly.entity_id
_entity_poly.type
_entity_poly.pdbx_seq_one_letter_code
_entity_poly.pdbx_strand_id
1 'polypeptide(L)' 'MRFVGNSGKTAKTRRGKKILIKRAPHVRENDKQSLIVHGSKTSPVLNEIMEYFFTLKKPLATHLKWHHPYHLFEDITD' A
#
# COMPACT_ATOMS: atom_id res chain seq x y z
N MET A 1 31.28 1.60 10.22
CA MET A 1 30.69 2.55 9.24
C MET A 1 29.30 2.96 9.70
N ARG A 2 29.09 4.23 10.08
CA ARG A 2 27.76 4.77 10.43
C ARG A 2 27.32 5.66 9.27
N PHE A 3 26.23 5.27 8.59
CA PHE A 3 25.60 6.14 7.61
C PHE A 3 24.97 7.31 8.36
N VAL A 4 25.53 8.51 8.18
CA VAL A 4 24.93 9.78 8.61
C VAL A 4 23.96 10.17 7.50
N GLY A 5 22.69 9.81 7.69
CA GLY A 5 21.57 10.24 6.86
C GLY A 5 20.78 11.33 7.56
N ASN A 6 20.44 12.35 6.79
CA ASN A 6 19.78 13.62 7.14
C ASN A 6 18.53 13.46 8.06
N SER A 7 18.19 14.52 8.78
CA SER A 7 17.24 14.68 9.91
C SER A 7 15.75 14.29 9.70
N GLY A 8 15.47 13.12 9.11
CA GLY A 8 14.14 12.49 9.03
C GLY A 8 14.00 11.36 10.06
N LYS A 9 12.88 11.31 10.79
CA LYS A 9 12.53 10.37 11.87
C LYS A 9 13.20 8.98 11.75
N THR A 10 14.35 8.79 12.41
CA THR A 10 15.05 7.49 12.42
C THR A 10 14.30 6.49 13.31
N ALA A 11 14.02 5.29 12.80
CA ALA A 11 13.41 4.23 13.60
C ALA A 11 14.32 3.81 14.76
N LYS A 12 13.83 3.98 16.00
CA LYS A 12 14.57 3.63 17.22
C LYS A 12 14.67 2.12 17.43
N THR A 13 13.64 1.37 17.05
CA THR A 13 13.56 -0.08 17.28
C THR A 13 14.13 -0.89 16.12
N ARG A 14 14.68 -2.07 16.43
CA ARG A 14 15.17 -3.03 15.40
C ARG A 14 14.07 -3.38 14.38
N ARG A 15 12.83 -3.55 14.84
CA ARG A 15 11.67 -3.84 13.97
C ARG A 15 11.38 -2.68 13.01
N GLY A 16 11.37 -1.44 13.52
CA GLY A 16 11.16 -0.25 12.69
C GLY A 16 12.24 -0.11 11.62
N LYS A 17 13.52 -0.34 11.99
CA LYS A 17 14.64 -0.34 11.03
C LYS A 17 14.42 -1.36 9.90
N LYS A 18 14.00 -2.59 10.22
CA LYS A 18 13.68 -3.61 9.20
C LYS A 18 12.56 -3.18 8.25
N ILE A 19 11.49 -2.55 8.77
CA ILE A 19 10.38 -2.07 7.95
C ILE A 19 10.83 -0.96 6.99
N LEU A 20 11.64 -0.01 7.48
CA LEU A 20 12.17 1.06 6.64
C LEU A 20 13.09 0.53 5.55
N ILE A 21 13.97 -0.42 5.88
CA ILE A 21 14.84 -1.09 4.89
C ILE A 21 13.99 -1.77 3.82
N LYS A 22 12.94 -2.52 4.20
CA LYS A 22 12.03 -3.18 3.24
C LYS A 22 11.31 -2.20 2.31
N ARG A 23 11.03 -0.97 2.76
CA ARG A 23 10.33 0.08 2.00
C ARG A 23 11.27 0.98 1.20
N ALA A 24 12.57 0.92 1.44
CA ALA A 24 13.54 1.69 0.67
C ALA A 24 13.57 1.21 -0.80
N PRO A 25 14.06 2.03 -1.75
CA PRO A 25 14.30 1.58 -3.12
C PRO A 25 15.33 0.44 -3.19
N HIS A 26 15.17 -0.50 -4.12
CA HIS A 26 16.08 -1.63 -4.31
C HIS A 26 16.52 -1.74 -5.78
N VAL A 27 17.75 -2.17 -6.03
CA VAL A 27 18.22 -2.42 -7.42
C VAL A 27 17.44 -3.57 -8.07
N ARG A 28 17.11 -4.59 -7.29
CA ARG A 28 16.17 -5.66 -7.66
C ARG A 28 14.91 -5.44 -6.84
N GLU A 29 13.85 -5.02 -7.51
CA GLU A 29 12.59 -4.67 -6.85
C GLU A 29 11.91 -5.87 -6.19
N ASN A 30 11.20 -5.60 -5.10
CA ASN A 30 10.35 -6.59 -4.43
C ASN A 30 9.05 -6.80 -5.22
N ASP A 31 8.34 -7.89 -4.92
CA ASP A 31 7.01 -8.09 -5.48
C ASP A 31 6.07 -6.93 -5.14
N LYS A 32 5.44 -6.37 -6.18
CA LYS A 32 4.48 -5.27 -6.02
C LYS A 32 3.28 -5.71 -5.17
N GLN A 33 3.07 -4.96 -4.09
CA GLN A 33 1.90 -5.08 -3.24
C GLN A 33 0.69 -4.41 -3.91
N SER A 34 -0.49 -5.00 -3.78
CA SER A 34 -1.74 -4.46 -4.30
C SER A 34 -2.65 -4.02 -3.15
N LEU A 35 -3.24 -2.83 -3.28
CA LEU A 35 -4.27 -2.34 -2.37
C LEU A 35 -5.60 -2.28 -3.13
N ILE A 36 -6.61 -2.99 -2.64
CA ILE A 36 -7.96 -3.00 -3.20
C ILE A 36 -8.85 -2.14 -2.31
N VAL A 37 -9.51 -1.16 -2.93
CA VAL A 37 -10.29 -0.12 -2.24
C VAL A 37 -11.65 0.02 -2.93
N HIS A 38 -12.72 0.05 -2.14
CA HIS A 38 -14.07 0.34 -2.64
C HIS A 38 -14.32 1.85 -2.67
N GLY A 39 -14.91 2.33 -3.76
CA GLY A 39 -15.48 3.67 -3.81
C GLY A 39 -16.77 3.77 -3.00
N SER A 40 -17.21 5.00 -2.70
CA SER A 40 -18.49 5.27 -2.00
C SER A 40 -19.70 4.56 -2.59
N LYS A 41 -19.73 4.40 -3.92
CA LYS A 41 -20.78 3.69 -4.64
C LYS A 41 -20.12 2.59 -5.47
N THR A 42 -20.23 1.35 -5.00
CA THR A 42 -19.70 0.17 -5.71
C THR A 42 -20.82 -0.86 -5.84
N SER A 43 -21.09 -1.32 -7.06
CA SER A 43 -22.14 -2.32 -7.31
C SER A 43 -21.76 -3.71 -6.76
N PRO A 44 -22.73 -4.59 -6.46
CA PRO A 44 -22.45 -5.95 -5.99
C PRO A 44 -21.53 -6.75 -6.91
N VAL A 45 -21.74 -6.68 -8.23
CA VAL A 45 -20.92 -7.38 -9.24
C VAL A 45 -19.46 -6.93 -9.17
N LEU A 46 -19.21 -5.62 -9.00
CA LEU A 46 -17.86 -5.10 -8.84
C LEU A 46 -17.22 -5.57 -7.51
N ASN A 47 -18.01 -5.71 -6.44
CA ASN A 47 -17.50 -6.23 -5.17
C ASN A 47 -17.02 -7.68 -5.31
N GLU A 48 -17.77 -8.52 -6.03
CA GLU A 48 -17.37 -9.91 -6.30
C GLU A 48 -16.08 -9.97 -7.13
N ILE A 49 -15.98 -9.16 -8.19
CA ILE A 49 -14.78 -9.07 -9.02
C ILE A 49 -13.55 -8.62 -8.19
N MET A 50 -13.72 -7.64 -7.30
CA MET A 50 -12.66 -7.19 -6.41
C MET A 50 -12.20 -8.29 -5.44
N GLU A 51 -13.12 -9.11 -4.92
CA GLU A 51 -12.79 -10.26 -4.07
C GLU A 51 -12.03 -11.35 -4.84
N TYR A 52 -12.37 -11.57 -6.12
CA TYR A 52 -11.60 -12.46 -6.99
C TYR A 52 -10.18 -11.96 -7.21
N PHE A 53 -9.99 -10.67 -7.51
CA PHE A 53 -8.66 -10.08 -7.62
C PHE A 53 -7.86 -10.19 -6.32
N PHE A 54 -8.51 -9.95 -5.18
CA PHE A 54 -7.88 -10.12 -3.87
C PHE A 54 -7.38 -11.54 -3.68
N THR A 55 -8.22 -12.54 -3.97
CA THR A 55 -7.91 -13.96 -3.81
C THR A 55 -6.78 -14.40 -4.74
N LEU A 56 -6.80 -13.99 -6.00
CA LEU A 56 -5.75 -14.32 -6.98
C LEU A 56 -4.39 -13.72 -6.61
N LYS A 57 -4.36 -12.58 -5.91
CA LYS A 57 -3.13 -11.84 -5.61
C LYS A 57 -2.57 -12.12 -4.20
N LYS A 58 -3.23 -12.95 -3.39
CA LYS A 58 -2.71 -13.38 -2.07
C LYS A 58 -1.33 -14.05 -2.23
N PRO A 59 -0.36 -13.78 -1.32
CA PRO A 59 -0.46 -12.97 -0.10
C PRO A 59 -0.12 -11.49 -0.30
N LEU A 60 0.08 -11.04 -1.54
CA LEU A 60 0.61 -9.70 -1.87
C LEU A 60 -0.49 -8.64 -2.05
N ALA A 61 -1.71 -8.94 -1.64
CA ALA A 61 -2.84 -8.00 -1.69
C ALA A 61 -3.36 -7.69 -0.30
N THR A 62 -3.82 -6.46 -0.11
CA THR A 62 -4.57 -6.00 1.06
C THR A 62 -5.88 -5.41 0.59
N HIS A 63 -6.97 -5.73 1.28
CA HIS A 63 -8.31 -5.27 0.94
C HIS A 63 -8.88 -4.40 2.05
N LEU A 64 -9.23 -3.16 1.72
CA LEU A 64 -9.90 -2.25 2.64
C LEU A 64 -11.41 -2.51 2.59
N LYS A 65 -11.97 -2.89 3.74
CA LYS A 65 -13.38 -3.26 3.86
C LYS A 65 -14.33 -2.07 3.92
N TRP A 66 -13.81 -0.86 4.12
CA TRP A 66 -14.61 0.35 4.25
C TRP A 66 -14.78 1.03 2.88
N HIS A 67 -15.89 1.73 2.71
CA HIS A 67 -16.12 2.55 1.53
C HIS A 67 -15.35 3.87 1.67
N HIS A 68 -14.62 4.24 0.63
CA HIS A 68 -13.84 5.46 0.62
C HIS A 68 -14.37 6.45 -0.43
N PRO A 69 -14.69 7.70 -0.03
CA PRO A 69 -15.13 8.75 -0.95
C PRO A 69 -13.96 9.43 -1.65
N TYR A 70 -13.10 8.65 -2.31
CA TYR A 70 -12.01 9.22 -3.10
C TYR A 70 -12.50 9.58 -4.50
N HIS A 71 -12.40 10.85 -4.85
CA HIS A 71 -12.62 11.35 -6.20
C HIS A 71 -11.26 11.59 -6.86
N LEU A 72 -10.66 10.51 -7.37
CA LEU A 72 -9.25 10.49 -7.84
C LEU A 72 -8.90 11.55 -8.87
N PHE A 73 -9.87 12.11 -9.60
CA PHE A 73 -9.64 13.14 -10.62
C PHE A 73 -10.02 14.55 -10.16
N GLU A 74 -10.74 14.68 -9.04
CA GLU A 74 -11.21 15.96 -8.50
C GLU A 74 -10.34 16.40 -7.31
N ASP A 75 -9.89 15.44 -6.49
CA ASP A 75 -9.15 15.67 -5.24
C ASP A 75 -7.61 15.71 -5.43
N ILE A 76 -7.11 15.75 -6.67
CA ILE A 76 -5.66 15.87 -6.90
C ILE A 76 -5.26 17.31 -6.55
N THR A 77 -4.82 17.52 -5.30
CA THR A 77 -3.90 18.61 -4.98
C THR A 77 -2.52 18.21 -5.50
N ASP A 78 -2.10 18.88 -6.58
CA ASP A 78 -0.71 18.90 -7.06
C ASP A 78 0.28 19.37 -5.97
#